data_AF-A0A928E0V0-F1
#
_entry.id   AF-A0A928E0V0-F1
#
_cell.length_a   1.000
_cell.length_b   1.000
_cell.length_c   1.000
_cell.angle_alpha   90.00
_cell.angle_beta   90.00
_cell.angle_gamma   90.00
#
_symmetry.space_group_name_H-M   'P 1'
#
loop_
_entity.id
_entity.type
_entity.pdbx_description
1 polymer ?
#
loop_
_entity_poly.entity_id
_entity_poly.type
_entity_poly.pdbx_seq_one_letter_code
_entity_poly.pdbx_strand_id
1 'polypeptide(L)'
;MNAIGALCWNVPMGDESAFTNSREKLVPRLGYGIQQYSGQLLAALALARVSVNYRFPAGWAIPVENSSNESWSLEKRTLEADGNAANGIPPKPKGKKRFGIRNLVEFEQKNCRWGSDLSLTLIGLSYYLPKDAEWETADGEKWSLERLVENELARPMIKGEAASTNQLLGLLCAIRCQQMKAKHVPLSGAFARAETYLRQFQDYVLELQNEIGIWHPEFFLKKGAVPDQPTEMLISSGHILRWLVSAASRNELANPKIFKAVSVINELLEYQLAYWDPANASGTEIEGIMTALHALTIYEKRRFRQTTVK
;
A
#
# COMPACT_ATOMS: atom_id res chain seq x y z
N MET A 1 -16.58 -10.03 13.21
CA MET A 1 -16.11 -9.06 12.20
C MET A 1 -14.58 -9.08 12.24
N ASN A 2 -13.86 -9.24 11.12
CA ASN A 2 -12.39 -9.22 11.12
C ASN A 2 -11.87 -7.77 11.00
N ALA A 3 -10.62 -7.51 11.42
CA ALA A 3 -10.05 -6.15 11.44
C ALA A 3 -10.11 -5.44 10.06
N ILE A 4 -9.90 -6.19 8.98
CA ILE A 4 -10.04 -5.69 7.60
C ILE A 4 -11.51 -5.33 7.30
N GLY A 5 -12.46 -6.15 7.74
CA GLY A 5 -13.89 -5.88 7.62
C GLY A 5 -14.34 -4.66 8.42
N ALA A 6 -13.79 -4.49 9.63
CA ALA A 6 -14.00 -3.29 10.45
C ALA A 6 -13.43 -2.05 9.76
N LEU A 7 -12.21 -2.12 9.22
CA LEU A 7 -11.57 -1.01 8.49
C LEU A 7 -12.31 -0.66 7.18
N CYS A 8 -12.73 -1.67 6.40
CA CYS A 8 -13.55 -1.51 5.19
C CYS A 8 -14.94 -0.94 5.50
N TRP A 9 -15.45 -1.14 6.71
CA TRP A 9 -16.70 -0.56 7.19
C TRP A 9 -16.49 0.73 7.99
N ASN A 10 -15.24 1.19 8.11
CA ASN A 10 -14.80 2.29 8.99
C ASN A 10 -15.35 2.17 10.41
N VAL A 11 -15.61 0.96 10.90
CA VAL A 11 -16.08 0.72 12.27
C VAL A 11 -14.98 1.18 13.21
N PRO A 12 -15.28 2.07 14.16
CA PRO A 12 -14.28 2.53 15.12
C PRO A 12 -13.76 1.34 15.92
N MET A 13 -12.45 1.24 16.03
CA MET A 13 -11.77 0.26 16.89
C MET A 13 -11.15 1.04 18.05
N GLY A 14 -11.89 1.13 19.15
CA GLY A 14 -11.64 2.13 20.20
C GLY A 14 -12.12 3.52 19.78
N ASP A 15 -11.35 4.57 20.09
CA ASP A 15 -11.63 5.96 19.67
C ASP A 15 -11.08 6.30 18.27
N GLU A 16 -10.62 5.28 17.54
CA GLU A 16 -9.88 5.42 16.28
C GLU A 16 -10.68 4.90 15.08
N SER A 17 -10.67 5.68 13.99
CA SER A 17 -11.31 5.33 12.70
C SER A 17 -10.36 5.64 11.55
N ALA A 18 -10.44 4.89 10.44
CA ALA A 18 -9.56 5.12 9.28
C ALA A 18 -9.85 6.45 8.57
N PHE A 19 -11.08 6.94 8.69
CA PHE A 19 -11.54 8.20 8.11
C PHE A 19 -12.39 9.01 9.07
N THR A 20 -12.20 10.32 9.00
CA THR A 20 -13.15 11.27 9.57
C THR A 20 -14.04 11.88 8.47
N ASN A 21 -15.17 12.43 8.89
CA ASN A 21 -15.98 13.28 8.05
C ASN A 21 -15.80 14.73 8.51
N SER A 22 -15.06 15.52 7.73
CA SER A 22 -14.91 16.96 7.98
C SER A 22 -15.57 17.72 6.84
N ARG A 23 -16.54 18.59 7.16
CA ARG A 23 -17.25 19.45 6.19
C ARG A 23 -17.73 18.69 4.95
N GLU A 24 -18.32 17.53 5.15
CA GLU A 24 -18.84 16.64 4.09
C GLU A 24 -17.78 15.97 3.19
N LYS A 25 -16.51 15.95 3.59
CA LYS A 25 -15.43 15.27 2.87
C LYS A 25 -14.89 14.10 3.67
N LEU A 26 -14.62 13.00 2.96
CA LEU A 26 -13.86 11.87 3.50
C LEU A 26 -12.40 12.31 3.65
N VAL A 27 -11.90 12.35 4.89
CA VAL A 27 -10.51 12.70 5.19
C VAL A 27 -9.82 11.49 5.79
N PRO A 28 -8.88 10.86 5.06
CA PRO A 28 -7.95 9.88 5.63
C PRO A 28 -7.20 10.49 6.82
N ARG A 29 -7.16 9.76 7.94
CA ARG A 29 -6.36 10.17 9.09
C ARG A 29 -4.93 9.66 8.93
N LEU A 30 -3.97 10.57 9.04
CA LEU A 30 -2.55 10.24 9.15
C LEU A 30 -2.16 10.16 10.63
N GLY A 31 -1.42 9.12 11.00
CA GLY A 31 -0.98 8.89 12.38
C GLY A 31 -0.58 7.45 12.65
N TYR A 32 0.18 7.26 13.72
CA TYR A 32 0.55 5.94 14.22
C TYR A 32 -0.72 5.12 14.56
N GLY A 33 -0.77 3.86 14.11
CA GLY A 33 -1.94 2.99 14.30
C GLY A 33 -3.09 3.21 13.31
N ILE A 34 -2.98 4.16 12.36
CA ILE A 34 -4.00 4.39 11.32
C ILE A 34 -3.38 4.31 9.92
N GLN A 35 -2.89 5.43 9.38
CA GLN A 35 -2.12 5.50 8.14
C GLN A 35 -0.84 6.28 8.44
N GLN A 36 0.31 5.64 8.29
CA GLN A 36 1.59 6.29 8.53
C GLN A 36 2.01 7.21 7.38
N TYR A 37 1.55 6.89 6.16
CA TYR A 37 1.95 7.60 4.94
C TYR A 37 0.72 8.03 4.12
N SER A 38 0.85 9.15 3.40
CA SER A 38 -0.18 9.57 2.43
C SER A 38 -0.40 8.48 1.38
N GLY A 39 -1.65 8.28 0.97
CA GLY A 39 -1.98 7.30 -0.05
C GLY A 39 -1.86 5.84 0.38
N GLN A 40 -1.49 5.51 1.63
CA GLN A 40 -1.31 4.12 2.08
C GLN A 40 -2.57 3.26 1.88
N LEU A 41 -3.74 3.77 2.26
CA LEU A 41 -4.99 3.05 2.06
C LEU A 41 -5.40 3.00 0.58
N LEU A 42 -5.18 4.07 -0.17
CA LEU A 42 -5.45 4.08 -1.60
C LEU A 42 -4.58 3.04 -2.34
N ALA A 43 -3.29 2.95 -1.99
CA ALA A 43 -2.35 1.97 -2.51
C ALA A 43 -2.77 0.54 -2.16
N ALA A 44 -3.16 0.29 -0.90
CA ALA A 44 -3.62 -1.03 -0.46
C ALA A 44 -4.85 -1.49 -1.27
N LEU A 45 -5.82 -0.60 -1.47
CA LEU A 45 -7.03 -0.89 -2.26
C LEU A 45 -6.73 -1.10 -3.75
N ALA A 46 -5.76 -0.34 -4.30
CA ALA A 46 -5.28 -0.52 -5.66
C ALA A 46 -4.57 -1.87 -5.86
N LEU A 47 -3.67 -2.25 -4.94
CA LEU A 47 -2.96 -3.53 -4.98
C LEU A 47 -3.93 -4.72 -4.80
N ALA A 48 -4.98 -4.54 -4.00
CA ALA A 48 -6.09 -5.50 -3.88
C ALA A 48 -7.07 -5.47 -5.08
N ARG A 49 -6.85 -4.59 -6.07
CA ARG A 49 -7.67 -4.43 -7.28
C ARG A 49 -9.13 -4.08 -7.00
N VAL A 50 -9.39 -3.34 -5.92
CA VAL A 50 -10.74 -2.87 -5.57
C VAL A 50 -11.23 -1.89 -6.63
N SER A 51 -12.48 -2.07 -7.10
CA SER A 51 -13.08 -1.22 -8.13
C SER A 51 -13.19 0.24 -7.67
N VAL A 52 -12.95 1.19 -8.59
CA VAL A 52 -13.15 2.63 -8.35
C VAL A 52 -14.60 2.97 -7.95
N ASN A 53 -15.56 2.11 -8.31
CA ASN A 53 -16.97 2.28 -7.96
C ASN A 53 -17.32 1.71 -6.58
N TYR A 54 -16.37 1.10 -5.88
CA TYR A 54 -16.57 0.63 -4.52
C TYR A 54 -16.88 1.79 -3.58
N ARG A 55 -17.90 1.59 -2.75
CA ARG A 55 -18.38 2.59 -1.78
C ARG A 55 -18.21 2.04 -0.37
N PHE A 56 -17.73 2.88 0.53
CA PHE A 56 -17.66 2.60 1.95
C PHE A 56 -19.07 2.69 2.56
N PRO A 57 -19.44 1.77 3.46
CA PRO A 57 -20.65 1.91 4.29
C PRO A 57 -20.57 3.20 5.11
N ALA A 58 -21.55 4.08 4.91
CA ALA A 58 -21.41 5.51 5.15
C ALA A 58 -21.61 6.03 6.58
N GLY A 59 -21.71 5.20 7.61
CA GLY A 59 -22.10 5.75 8.91
C GLY A 59 -21.36 5.24 10.12
N TRP A 60 -20.07 5.04 9.94
CA TRP A 60 -19.12 4.95 11.04
C TRP A 60 -18.03 6.04 10.95
N ALA A 61 -18.13 6.98 10.00
CA ALA A 61 -17.23 8.13 9.95
C ALA A 61 -17.56 9.11 11.09
N ILE A 62 -16.58 9.33 11.98
CA ILE A 62 -16.70 10.24 13.11
C ILE A 62 -16.71 11.69 12.57
N PRO A 63 -17.71 12.52 12.92
CA PRO A 63 -17.71 13.95 12.60
C PRO A 63 -16.55 14.66 13.29
N VAL A 64 -15.82 15.52 12.56
CA VAL A 64 -14.83 16.42 13.19
C VAL A 64 -15.55 17.71 13.60
N GLU A 65 -16.00 17.82 14.85
CA GLU A 65 -16.39 19.10 15.45
C GLU A 65 -15.18 19.73 16.15
N ASN A 66 -15.10 21.07 16.09
CA ASN A 66 -13.95 21.86 16.54
C ASN A 66 -13.50 21.47 17.95
N SER A 67 -12.20 21.17 18.09
CA SER A 67 -11.56 20.91 19.37
C SER A 67 -11.54 22.16 20.24
N SER A 68 -12.56 22.30 21.09
CA SER A 68 -12.46 23.07 22.33
C SER A 68 -13.01 22.24 23.47
N ASN A 69 -12.13 21.42 24.04
CA ASN A 69 -12.04 21.21 25.48
C ASN A 69 -13.36 21.02 26.25
N GLU A 70 -14.15 19.99 25.93
CA GLU A 70 -15.14 19.48 26.88
C GLU A 70 -15.10 17.94 26.94
N SER A 71 -14.93 17.45 28.16
CA SER A 71 -15.02 16.08 28.61
C SER A 71 -16.10 15.29 27.85
N TRP A 72 -15.72 14.17 27.23
CA TRP A 72 -16.64 13.15 26.73
C TRP A 72 -17.39 12.51 27.92
N SER A 73 -18.40 13.19 28.46
CA SER A 73 -19.40 12.55 29.30
C SER A 73 -20.28 11.71 28.39
N LEU A 74 -20.21 10.39 28.61
CA LEU A 74 -21.06 9.34 28.06
C LEU A 74 -22.56 9.61 28.31
N GLU A 75 -23.15 10.58 27.62
CA GLU A 75 -24.60 10.67 27.48
C GLU A 75 -25.03 9.83 26.28
N LYS A 76 -25.32 8.58 26.61
CA LYS A 76 -26.31 7.69 26.00
C LYS A 76 -27.16 8.35 24.89
N ARG A 77 -26.63 8.41 23.66
CA ARG A 77 -27.49 8.19 22.49
C ARG A 77 -27.63 6.70 22.32
N THR A 78 -28.55 6.16 23.12
CA THR A 78 -29.12 4.84 22.93
C THR A 78 -29.45 4.65 21.46
N LEU A 79 -28.73 3.71 20.86
CA LEU A 79 -29.23 2.91 19.75
C LEU A 79 -30.59 2.39 20.19
N GLU A 80 -31.67 3.04 19.76
CA GLU A 80 -32.99 2.42 19.83
C GLU A 80 -32.92 1.18 18.95
N ALA A 81 -32.83 0.05 19.66
CA ALA A 81 -32.74 -1.27 19.13
C ALA A 81 -34.12 -1.66 18.59
N ASP A 82 -34.34 -1.47 17.30
CA ASP A 82 -35.29 -2.32 16.59
C ASP A 82 -34.70 -3.72 16.55
N GLY A 83 -35.34 -4.61 17.31
CA GLY A 83 -34.87 -5.95 17.66
C GLY A 83 -34.46 -6.79 16.45
N ASN A 84 -33.17 -6.98 16.27
CA ASN A 84 -32.61 -8.21 15.71
C ASN A 84 -31.12 -8.36 16.08
N ALA A 85 -30.85 -8.46 17.39
CA ALA A 85 -29.50 -8.64 17.94
C ALA A 85 -29.01 -10.10 17.87
N ALA A 86 -29.40 -10.87 16.85
CA ALA A 86 -29.02 -12.28 16.73
C ALA A 86 -27.71 -12.53 15.95
N ASN A 87 -27.17 -11.54 15.24
CA ASN A 87 -26.07 -11.78 14.28
C ASN A 87 -24.80 -10.93 14.45
N GLY A 88 -24.66 -10.17 15.54
CA GLY A 88 -23.44 -9.36 15.78
C GLY A 88 -23.11 -8.35 14.67
N ILE A 89 -24.10 -8.00 13.84
CA ILE A 89 -24.00 -6.95 12.83
C ILE A 89 -24.57 -5.68 13.46
N PRO A 90 -23.76 -4.63 13.65
CA PRO A 90 -24.27 -3.39 14.22
C PRO A 90 -25.27 -2.73 13.25
N PRO A 91 -26.30 -2.03 13.77
CA PRO A 91 -27.40 -1.50 12.97
C PRO A 91 -26.89 -0.49 11.94
N LYS A 92 -27.52 -0.51 10.74
CA LYS A 92 -27.14 0.38 9.65
C LYS A 92 -27.41 1.84 10.03
N PRO A 93 -26.41 2.72 9.97
CA PRO A 93 -26.59 4.14 10.24
C PRO A 93 -27.47 4.80 9.17
N LYS A 94 -28.44 5.62 9.62
CA LYS A 94 -29.39 6.34 8.75
C LYS A 94 -28.74 7.64 8.23
N GLY A 95 -28.05 7.56 7.08
CA GLY A 95 -27.49 8.72 6.37
C GLY A 95 -27.26 8.42 4.88
N LYS A 96 -27.66 9.34 3.98
CA LYS A 96 -27.77 9.11 2.52
C LYS A 96 -26.49 9.34 1.69
N LYS A 97 -25.41 9.94 2.22
CA LYS A 97 -24.18 10.22 1.44
C LYS A 97 -23.18 9.06 1.55
N ARG A 98 -22.94 8.35 0.44
CA ARG A 98 -21.99 7.23 0.38
C ARG A 98 -20.62 7.73 -0.08
N PHE A 99 -19.62 7.66 0.79
CA PHE A 99 -18.21 7.86 0.41
C PHE A 99 -17.65 6.62 -0.29
N GLY A 100 -16.62 6.78 -1.12
CA GLY A 100 -16.01 5.65 -1.83
C GLY A 100 -14.59 5.96 -2.31
N ILE A 101 -14.04 5.05 -3.11
CA ILE A 101 -12.67 5.17 -3.65
C ILE A 101 -12.45 6.49 -4.38
N ARG A 102 -13.46 6.99 -5.11
CA ARG A 102 -13.37 8.29 -5.80
C ARG A 102 -13.03 9.45 -4.86
N ASN A 103 -13.58 9.45 -3.64
CA ASN A 103 -13.27 10.48 -2.66
C ASN A 103 -11.83 10.38 -2.16
N LEU A 104 -11.29 9.16 -2.04
CA LEU A 104 -9.87 8.97 -1.72
C LEU A 104 -8.96 9.46 -2.85
N VAL A 105 -9.32 9.15 -4.10
CA VAL A 105 -8.58 9.64 -5.26
C VAL A 105 -8.56 11.17 -5.28
N GLU A 106 -9.72 11.82 -5.11
CA GLU A 106 -9.83 13.28 -5.03
C GLU A 106 -9.04 13.87 -3.86
N PHE A 107 -9.03 13.20 -2.71
CA PHE A 107 -8.25 13.62 -1.55
C PHE A 107 -6.76 13.58 -1.85
N GLU A 108 -6.24 12.45 -2.34
CA GLU A 108 -4.82 12.30 -2.64
C GLU A 108 -4.37 13.26 -3.76
N GLN A 109 -5.20 13.46 -4.80
CA GLN A 109 -4.95 14.44 -5.86
C GLN A 109 -4.75 15.85 -5.29
N LYS A 110 -5.60 16.27 -4.35
CA LYS A 110 -5.55 17.62 -3.76
C LYS A 110 -4.35 17.84 -2.83
N ASN A 111 -3.76 16.78 -2.32
CA ASN A 111 -2.67 16.84 -1.34
C ASN A 111 -1.29 16.52 -1.94
N CYS A 112 -1.17 16.33 -3.26
CA CYS A 112 0.12 16.17 -3.92
C CYS A 112 0.99 17.43 -3.70
N ARG A 113 2.24 17.24 -3.28
CA ARG A 113 3.22 18.32 -3.08
C ARG A 113 4.60 17.92 -3.58
N TRP A 114 5.28 18.82 -4.27
CA TRP A 114 6.63 18.56 -4.73
C TRP A 114 7.60 18.36 -3.56
N GLY A 115 8.52 17.42 -3.68
CA GLY A 115 9.50 17.05 -2.66
C GLY A 115 8.98 16.11 -1.57
N SER A 116 7.67 15.95 -1.43
CA SER A 116 7.07 14.99 -0.49
C SER A 116 7.13 13.55 -1.01
N ASP A 117 7.11 12.57 -0.11
CA ASP A 117 6.96 11.15 -0.49
C ASP A 117 5.53 10.88 -0.97
N LEU A 118 5.39 10.66 -2.27
CA LEU A 118 4.12 10.36 -2.93
C LEU A 118 4.13 8.94 -3.51
N SER A 119 5.01 8.05 -3.01
CA SER A 119 5.20 6.71 -3.55
C SER A 119 3.91 5.87 -3.51
N LEU A 120 3.22 5.85 -2.37
CA LEU A 120 1.96 5.13 -2.19
C LEU A 120 0.80 5.83 -2.93
N THR A 121 0.76 7.17 -2.92
CA THR A 121 -0.17 7.95 -3.75
C THR A 121 -0.01 7.60 -5.23
N LEU A 122 1.23 7.46 -5.73
CA LEU A 122 1.53 7.08 -7.11
C LEU A 122 1.03 5.67 -7.43
N ILE A 123 1.17 4.68 -6.53
CA ILE A 123 0.56 3.34 -6.70
C ILE A 123 -0.95 3.46 -6.91
N GLY A 124 -1.62 4.18 -6.00
CA GLY A 124 -3.06 4.36 -6.00
C GLY A 124 -3.57 5.06 -7.26
N LEU A 125 -3.02 6.23 -7.56
CA LEU A 125 -3.44 7.05 -8.70
C LEU A 125 -3.12 6.38 -10.05
N SER A 126 -2.00 5.66 -10.16
CA SER A 126 -1.68 4.90 -11.38
C SER A 126 -2.73 3.83 -11.70
N TYR A 127 -3.35 3.25 -10.67
CA TYR A 127 -4.42 2.27 -10.85
C TYR A 127 -5.76 2.93 -11.20
N TYR A 128 -6.13 4.01 -10.47
CA TYR A 128 -7.47 4.59 -10.56
C TYR A 128 -7.66 5.66 -11.64
N LEU A 129 -6.62 6.35 -12.06
CA LEU A 129 -6.72 7.44 -13.05
C LEU A 129 -6.42 6.97 -14.48
N PRO A 130 -6.96 7.63 -15.51
CA PRO A 130 -6.49 7.44 -16.89
C PRO A 130 -5.03 7.89 -17.06
N LYS A 131 -4.38 7.47 -18.16
CA LYS A 131 -2.93 7.70 -18.36
C LYS A 131 -2.55 9.17 -18.58
N ASP A 132 -3.50 9.94 -19.08
CA ASP A 132 -3.46 11.36 -19.45
C ASP A 132 -4.22 12.21 -18.43
N ALA A 133 -4.47 11.68 -17.23
CA ALA A 133 -5.12 12.43 -16.18
C ALA A 133 -4.29 13.64 -15.77
N GLU A 134 -4.92 14.79 -15.80
CA GLU A 134 -4.46 16.03 -15.20
C GLU A 134 -5.41 16.44 -14.09
N TRP A 135 -4.87 17.02 -13.02
CA TRP A 135 -5.65 17.56 -11.91
C TRP A 135 -4.97 18.77 -11.30
N GLU A 136 -5.71 19.45 -10.43
CA GLU A 136 -5.24 20.60 -9.68
C GLU A 136 -5.21 20.27 -8.19
N THR A 137 -4.13 20.63 -7.52
CA THR A 137 -3.98 20.50 -6.06
C THR A 137 -4.76 21.59 -5.33
N ALA A 138 -4.86 21.49 -4.00
CA ALA A 138 -5.59 22.47 -3.21
C ALA A 138 -5.01 23.91 -3.27
N ASP A 139 -3.72 24.04 -3.62
CA ASP A 139 -2.99 25.28 -3.80
C ASP A 139 -2.93 25.76 -5.27
N GLY A 140 -3.61 25.08 -6.18
CA GLY A 140 -3.72 25.51 -7.58
C GLY A 140 -2.64 24.99 -8.52
N GLU A 141 -1.74 24.11 -8.06
CA GLU A 141 -0.72 23.53 -8.94
C GLU A 141 -1.31 22.46 -9.86
N LYS A 142 -0.86 22.44 -11.12
CA LYS A 142 -1.23 21.40 -12.08
C LYS A 142 -0.38 20.15 -11.92
N TRP A 143 -1.02 19.00 -11.77
CA TRP A 143 -0.36 17.71 -11.61
C TRP A 143 -0.83 16.70 -12.65
N SER A 144 0.05 15.75 -12.94
CA SER A 144 -0.17 14.62 -13.82
C SER A 144 0.55 13.39 -13.25
N LEU A 145 0.23 12.20 -13.78
CA LEU A 145 0.98 10.99 -13.42
C LEU A 145 2.47 11.11 -13.78
N GLU A 146 2.81 11.81 -14.87
CA GLU A 146 4.20 12.04 -15.24
C GLU A 146 4.90 12.93 -14.20
N ARG A 147 4.27 14.02 -13.77
CA ARG A 147 4.84 14.90 -12.72
C ARG A 147 5.04 14.17 -11.39
N LEU A 148 4.16 13.24 -11.02
CA LEU A 148 4.39 12.37 -9.86
C LEU A 148 5.62 11.47 -10.02
N VAL A 149 5.81 10.89 -11.21
CA VAL A 149 7.01 10.11 -11.52
C VAL A 149 8.26 10.98 -11.44
N GLU A 150 8.21 12.22 -11.93
CA GLU A 150 9.32 13.18 -11.81
C GLU A 150 9.64 13.51 -10.36
N ASN A 151 8.62 13.77 -9.53
CA ASN A 151 8.79 13.98 -8.10
C ASN A 151 9.51 12.79 -7.44
N GLU A 152 9.02 11.57 -7.67
CA GLU A 152 9.63 10.38 -7.07
C GLU A 152 11.04 10.12 -7.60
N LEU A 153 11.34 10.38 -8.87
CA LEU A 153 12.71 10.26 -9.38
C LEU A 153 13.66 11.32 -8.82
N ALA A 154 13.16 12.51 -8.50
CA ALA A 154 13.96 13.60 -7.94
C ALA A 154 14.28 13.39 -6.44
N ARG A 155 13.48 12.58 -5.73
CA ARG A 155 13.73 12.32 -4.30
C ARG A 155 14.90 11.36 -4.10
N PRO A 156 15.79 11.65 -3.12
CA PRO A 156 16.82 10.70 -2.74
C PRO A 156 16.19 9.45 -2.11
N MET A 157 16.68 8.28 -2.52
CA MET A 157 16.25 7.01 -1.93
C MET A 157 16.92 6.81 -0.57
N ILE A 158 16.11 6.60 0.48
CA ILE A 158 16.59 6.26 1.82
C ILE A 158 16.83 4.76 1.91
N LYS A 159 18.04 4.34 1.53
CA LYS A 159 18.40 2.93 1.31
C LYS A 159 18.11 1.98 2.48
N GLY A 160 18.02 2.47 3.72
CA GLY A 160 17.82 1.68 4.93
C GLY A 160 16.37 1.39 5.31
N GLU A 161 15.40 1.86 4.52
CA GLU A 161 13.99 1.86 4.92
C GLU A 161 13.08 1.16 3.91
N ALA A 162 11.99 0.57 4.43
CA ALA A 162 10.94 -0.06 3.63
C ALA A 162 10.30 0.91 2.63
N ALA A 163 10.23 2.21 2.96
CA ALA A 163 9.67 3.26 2.11
C ALA A 163 10.33 3.31 0.71
N SER A 164 11.63 2.99 0.62
CA SER A 164 12.34 2.91 -0.67
C SER A 164 11.75 1.83 -1.60
N THR A 165 11.21 0.75 -1.05
CA THR A 165 10.51 -0.28 -1.85
C THR A 165 9.15 0.21 -2.34
N ASN A 166 8.49 1.12 -1.61
CA ASN A 166 7.25 1.75 -2.05
C ASN A 166 7.51 2.70 -3.22
N GLN A 167 8.60 3.48 -3.18
CA GLN A 167 9.03 4.34 -4.30
C GLN A 167 9.21 3.51 -5.58
N LEU A 168 9.97 2.42 -5.49
CA LEU A 168 10.21 1.49 -6.59
C LEU A 168 8.91 0.86 -7.12
N LEU A 169 7.99 0.48 -6.23
CA LEU A 169 6.70 -0.09 -6.59
C LEU A 169 5.76 0.95 -7.24
N GLY A 170 5.77 2.19 -6.75
CA GLY A 170 5.03 3.32 -7.33
C GLY A 170 5.46 3.61 -8.77
N LEU A 171 6.76 3.74 -9.01
CA LEU A 171 7.32 3.92 -10.35
C LEU A 171 6.91 2.76 -11.28
N LEU A 172 6.98 1.52 -10.80
CA LEU A 172 6.59 0.35 -11.57
C LEU A 172 5.09 0.38 -11.93
N CYS A 173 4.22 0.74 -10.99
CA CYS A 173 2.79 0.88 -11.23
C CYS A 173 2.48 1.95 -12.28
N ALA A 174 3.17 3.08 -12.23
CA ALA A 174 3.02 4.18 -13.18
C ALA A 174 3.45 3.76 -14.61
N ILE A 175 4.59 3.09 -14.75
CA ILE A 175 5.06 2.54 -16.02
C ILE A 175 4.05 1.54 -16.60
N ARG A 176 3.55 0.62 -15.77
CA ARG A 176 2.55 -0.37 -16.20
C ARG A 176 1.25 0.27 -16.62
N CYS A 177 0.80 1.31 -15.90
CA CYS A 177 -0.36 2.11 -16.28
C CYS A 177 -0.18 2.66 -17.70
N GLN A 178 0.97 3.26 -18.00
CA GLN A 178 1.28 3.77 -19.34
C GLN A 178 1.30 2.66 -20.40
N GLN A 179 2.04 1.58 -20.16
CA GLN A 179 2.18 0.47 -21.11
C GLN A 179 0.85 -0.21 -21.43
N MET A 180 0.01 -0.46 -20.42
CA MET A 180 -1.31 -1.10 -20.61
C MET A 180 -2.28 -0.19 -21.38
N LYS A 181 -2.25 1.12 -21.14
CA LYS A 181 -3.21 2.08 -21.70
C LYS A 181 -2.78 2.65 -23.05
N ALA A 182 -1.48 2.63 -23.37
CA ALA A 182 -0.94 3.19 -24.62
C ALA A 182 -0.70 2.16 -25.73
N LYS A 183 -0.81 0.84 -25.46
CA LYS A 183 -0.65 -0.28 -26.43
C LYS A 183 0.49 -0.08 -27.43
N HIS A 184 1.68 -0.57 -27.10
CA HIS A 184 2.88 -0.60 -27.97
C HIS A 184 3.53 0.76 -28.28
N VAL A 185 3.09 1.85 -27.65
CA VAL A 185 3.82 3.11 -27.69
C VAL A 185 5.01 3.04 -26.71
N PRO A 186 6.24 3.29 -27.17
CA PRO A 186 7.40 3.38 -26.29
C PRO A 186 7.20 4.44 -25.19
N LEU A 187 7.73 4.18 -24.01
CA LEU A 187 7.73 5.17 -22.94
C LEU A 187 8.64 6.35 -23.35
N SER A 188 8.24 7.55 -22.95
CA SER A 188 8.99 8.79 -23.13
C SER A 188 9.10 9.55 -21.81
N GLY A 189 9.86 10.64 -21.82
CA GLY A 189 9.91 11.58 -20.69
C GLY A 189 10.30 10.92 -19.37
N ALA A 190 9.56 11.23 -18.31
CA ALA A 190 9.84 10.71 -16.97
C ALA A 190 9.64 9.20 -16.87
N PHE A 191 8.69 8.64 -17.61
CA PHE A 191 8.41 7.21 -17.60
C PHE A 191 9.58 6.38 -18.17
N ALA A 192 10.22 6.87 -19.24
CA ALA A 192 11.41 6.21 -19.80
C ALA A 192 12.61 6.25 -18.84
N ARG A 193 12.80 7.39 -18.15
CA ARG A 193 13.82 7.51 -17.09
C ARG A 193 13.53 6.56 -15.94
N ALA A 194 12.27 6.45 -15.51
CA ALA A 194 11.85 5.53 -14.47
C ALA A 194 12.07 4.06 -14.88
N GLU A 195 11.79 3.68 -16.13
CA GLU A 195 12.06 2.32 -16.60
C GLU A 195 13.55 2.00 -16.53
N THR A 196 14.41 2.92 -16.99
CA THR A 196 15.86 2.76 -16.92
C THR A 196 16.34 2.64 -15.48
N TYR A 197 15.86 3.51 -14.60
CA TYR A 197 16.16 3.48 -13.17
C TYR A 197 15.79 2.14 -12.53
N LEU A 198 14.57 1.63 -12.77
CA LEU A 198 14.13 0.35 -12.21
C LEU A 198 14.95 -0.84 -12.71
N ARG A 199 15.35 -0.85 -13.99
CA ARG A 199 16.19 -1.92 -14.55
C ARG A 199 17.57 -1.94 -13.91
N GLN A 200 18.23 -0.78 -13.81
CA GLN A 200 19.52 -0.67 -13.13
C GLN A 200 19.42 -1.08 -11.65
N PHE A 201 18.33 -0.70 -10.99
CA PHE A 201 18.12 -1.04 -9.58
C PHE A 201 17.87 -2.54 -9.38
N GLN A 202 17.26 -3.22 -10.34
CA GLN A 202 17.04 -4.67 -10.29
C GLN A 202 18.37 -5.42 -10.28
N ASP A 203 19.32 -5.02 -11.12
CA ASP A 203 20.66 -5.60 -11.15
C ASP A 203 21.39 -5.37 -9.83
N TYR A 204 21.38 -4.13 -9.32
CA TYR A 204 21.95 -3.77 -8.01
C TYR A 204 21.38 -4.62 -6.85
N VAL A 205 20.06 -4.79 -6.79
CA VAL A 205 19.41 -5.57 -5.74
C VAL A 205 19.78 -7.05 -5.81
N LEU A 206 19.93 -7.61 -7.01
CA LEU A 206 20.37 -9.00 -7.18
C LEU A 206 21.85 -9.20 -6.80
N GLU A 207 22.69 -8.18 -6.94
CA GLU A 207 24.08 -8.20 -6.47
C GLU A 207 24.19 -8.11 -4.94
N LEU A 208 23.33 -7.30 -4.32
CA LEU A 208 23.22 -7.16 -2.87
C LEU A 208 22.73 -8.41 -2.15
N GLN A 209 22.10 -9.36 -2.86
CA GLN A 209 21.65 -10.61 -2.26
C GLN A 209 22.84 -11.36 -1.62
N ASN A 210 22.67 -11.76 -0.36
CA ASN A 210 23.68 -12.49 0.39
C ASN A 210 23.77 -13.97 -0.05
N GLU A 211 24.71 -14.71 0.53
CA GLU A 211 24.96 -16.11 0.16
C GLU A 211 23.78 -17.03 0.48
N ILE A 212 23.02 -16.73 1.54
CA ILE A 212 21.83 -17.51 1.91
C ILE A 212 20.62 -17.18 1.00
N GLY A 213 20.67 -16.12 0.19
CA GLY A 213 19.64 -15.81 -0.80
C GLY A 213 18.61 -14.78 -0.35
N ILE A 214 18.88 -14.01 0.70
CA ILE A 214 18.01 -12.93 1.17
C ILE A 214 18.79 -11.62 1.27
N TRP A 215 18.15 -10.57 1.80
CA TRP A 215 18.74 -9.24 1.93
C TRP A 215 18.91 -8.86 3.40
N HIS A 216 19.78 -7.88 3.63
CA HIS A 216 20.11 -7.41 4.97
C HIS A 216 18.90 -6.71 5.61
N PRO A 217 18.72 -6.77 6.95
CA PRO A 217 17.69 -6.01 7.69
C PRO A 217 17.64 -4.51 7.35
N GLU A 218 18.80 -3.90 7.11
CA GLU A 218 18.97 -2.52 6.62
C GLU A 218 18.76 -2.36 5.09
N PHE A 219 17.93 -3.21 4.49
CA PHE A 219 17.49 -3.13 3.09
C PHE A 219 18.64 -3.02 2.07
N PHE A 220 18.81 -1.83 1.47
CA PHE A 220 19.73 -1.57 0.37
C PHE A 220 21.06 -0.96 0.83
N LEU A 221 21.26 -0.74 2.15
CA LEU A 221 22.46 -0.10 2.68
C LEU A 221 23.70 -0.98 2.54
N LYS A 222 23.56 -2.29 2.78
CA LYS A 222 24.67 -3.22 2.76
C LYS A 222 24.22 -4.65 2.46
N LYS A 223 25.18 -5.45 2.01
CA LYS A 223 25.03 -6.89 1.84
C LYS A 223 25.28 -7.60 3.16
N GLY A 224 24.53 -8.66 3.44
CA GLY A 224 24.76 -9.53 4.59
C GLY A 224 23.48 -10.14 5.13
N ALA A 225 23.65 -10.92 6.19
CA ALA A 225 22.59 -11.42 7.05
C ALA A 225 23.02 -11.12 8.50
N VAL A 226 22.05 -10.94 9.38
CA VAL A 226 22.32 -10.76 10.81
C VAL A 226 21.84 -12.02 11.53
N PRO A 227 22.73 -12.75 12.22
CA PRO A 227 22.32 -13.88 13.05
C PRO A 227 21.25 -13.46 14.07
N ASP A 228 20.36 -14.38 14.43
CA ASP A 228 19.33 -14.20 15.46
C ASP A 228 18.33 -13.04 15.21
N GLN A 229 18.20 -12.57 13.97
CA GLN A 229 17.21 -11.57 13.53
C GLN A 229 16.30 -12.07 12.39
N PRO A 230 15.61 -13.23 12.56
CA PRO A 230 14.78 -13.80 11.50
C PRO A 230 13.62 -12.90 11.08
N THR A 231 13.02 -12.17 12.04
CA THR A 231 11.87 -11.29 11.79
C THR A 231 12.26 -10.08 10.95
N GLU A 232 13.38 -9.42 11.26
CA GLU A 232 13.89 -8.26 10.52
C GLU A 232 14.39 -8.66 9.12
N MET A 233 15.01 -9.83 9.01
CA MET A 233 15.38 -10.41 7.72
C MET A 233 14.13 -10.71 6.88
N LEU A 234 13.07 -11.23 7.48
CA LEU A 234 11.79 -11.47 6.80
C LEU A 234 11.14 -10.15 6.35
N ILE A 235 11.11 -9.12 7.21
CA ILE A 235 10.53 -7.81 6.89
C ILE A 235 11.25 -7.20 5.68
N SER A 236 12.58 -7.04 5.76
CA SER A 236 13.37 -6.41 4.70
C SER A 236 13.30 -7.21 3.38
N SER A 237 13.49 -8.52 3.46
CA SER A 237 13.53 -9.39 2.29
C SER A 237 12.15 -9.57 1.65
N GLY A 238 11.08 -9.59 2.45
CA GLY A 238 9.70 -9.60 1.94
C GLY A 238 9.38 -8.35 1.13
N HIS A 239 9.77 -7.17 1.61
CA HIS A 239 9.58 -5.90 0.89
C HIS A 239 10.36 -5.85 -0.42
N ILE A 240 11.64 -6.22 -0.38
CA ILE A 240 12.51 -6.25 -1.56
C ILE A 240 11.99 -7.26 -2.58
N LEU A 241 11.66 -8.49 -2.12
CA LEU A 241 11.14 -9.53 -2.99
C LEU A 241 9.81 -9.09 -3.63
N ARG A 242 8.89 -8.47 -2.87
CA ARG A 242 7.58 -8.00 -3.39
C ARG A 242 7.78 -7.10 -4.60
N TRP A 243 8.68 -6.12 -4.52
CA TRP A 243 9.00 -5.26 -5.66
C TRP A 243 9.69 -6.06 -6.77
N LEU A 244 10.72 -6.86 -6.46
CA LEU A 244 11.51 -7.59 -7.44
C LEU A 244 10.66 -8.55 -8.29
N VAL A 245 9.83 -9.37 -7.65
CA VAL A 245 8.92 -10.30 -8.36
C VAL A 245 7.77 -9.56 -9.04
N SER A 246 7.48 -8.33 -8.63
CA SER A 246 6.58 -7.44 -9.35
C SER A 246 7.26 -6.86 -10.58
N ALA A 247 8.53 -6.48 -10.56
CA ALA A 247 9.22 -5.87 -11.68
C ALA A 247 9.64 -6.91 -12.74
N ALA A 248 10.13 -8.07 -12.30
CA ALA A 248 10.78 -9.06 -13.14
C ALA A 248 9.95 -9.50 -14.36
N SER A 249 10.60 -9.74 -15.50
CA SER A 249 10.02 -10.41 -16.66
C SER A 249 9.73 -11.89 -16.37
N ARG A 250 8.94 -12.56 -17.23
CA ARG A 250 8.67 -14.01 -17.06
C ARG A 250 9.95 -14.85 -17.04
N ASN A 251 10.94 -14.48 -17.85
CA ASN A 251 12.22 -15.18 -17.90
C ASN A 251 13.06 -14.88 -16.65
N GLU A 252 13.08 -13.63 -16.19
CA GLU A 252 13.78 -13.24 -14.96
C GLU A 252 13.19 -13.92 -13.72
N LEU A 253 11.88 -14.20 -13.68
CA LEU A 253 11.28 -14.96 -12.58
C LEU A 253 11.83 -16.39 -12.48
N ALA A 254 12.49 -16.93 -13.51
CA ALA A 254 13.20 -18.20 -13.45
C ALA A 254 14.66 -18.07 -12.95
N ASN A 255 15.12 -16.85 -12.62
CA ASN A 255 16.47 -16.61 -12.11
C ASN A 255 16.68 -17.37 -10.78
N PRO A 256 17.74 -18.19 -10.65
CA PRO A 256 18.05 -18.93 -9.43
C PRO A 256 18.11 -18.07 -8.17
N LYS A 257 18.57 -16.81 -8.27
CA LYS A 257 18.61 -15.87 -7.16
C LYS A 257 17.21 -15.53 -6.64
N ILE A 258 16.25 -15.29 -7.54
CA ILE A 258 14.86 -15.00 -7.17
C ILE A 258 14.21 -16.24 -6.55
N PHE A 259 14.44 -17.42 -7.15
CA PHE A 259 13.93 -18.68 -6.61
C PHE A 259 14.47 -18.94 -5.20
N LYS A 260 15.77 -18.74 -4.97
CA LYS A 260 16.39 -18.91 -3.65
C LYS A 260 15.76 -17.98 -2.59
N ALA A 261 15.53 -16.71 -2.94
CA ALA A 261 14.84 -15.77 -2.05
C ALA A 261 13.43 -16.23 -1.69
N VAL A 262 12.67 -16.73 -2.69
CA VAL A 262 11.32 -17.27 -2.48
C VAL A 262 11.35 -18.44 -1.50
N SER A 263 12.29 -19.39 -1.65
CA SER A 263 12.44 -20.53 -0.76
C SER A 263 12.75 -20.10 0.68
N VAL A 264 13.75 -19.24 0.87
CA VAL A 264 14.17 -18.81 2.22
C VAL A 264 13.11 -17.95 2.90
N ILE A 265 12.41 -17.07 2.16
CA ILE A 265 11.29 -16.30 2.73
C ILE A 265 10.15 -17.22 3.15
N ASN A 266 9.89 -18.32 2.42
CA ASN A 266 8.90 -19.31 2.84
C ASN A 266 9.31 -19.98 4.16
N GLU A 267 10.58 -20.37 4.33
CA GLU A 267 11.11 -20.93 5.58
C GLU A 267 11.03 -19.94 6.74
N LEU A 268 11.40 -18.66 6.50
CA LEU A 268 11.30 -17.61 7.52
C LEU A 268 9.83 -17.34 7.93
N LEU A 269 8.89 -17.43 6.99
CA LEU A 269 7.46 -17.32 7.29
C LEU A 269 6.96 -18.48 8.13
N GLU A 270 7.35 -19.72 7.79
CA GLU A 270 7.00 -20.91 8.58
C GLU A 270 7.52 -20.78 10.01
N TYR A 271 8.77 -20.35 10.18
CA TYR A 271 9.35 -20.06 11.49
C TYR A 271 8.56 -18.96 12.21
N GLN A 272 8.34 -17.81 11.57
CA GLN A 272 7.65 -16.68 12.19
C GLN A 272 6.24 -17.06 12.63
N LEU A 273 5.46 -17.73 11.77
CA LEU A 273 4.08 -18.12 12.05
C LEU A 273 3.96 -19.17 13.15
N ALA A 274 4.99 -19.99 13.39
CA ALA A 274 5.01 -20.94 14.50
C ALA A 274 5.07 -20.26 15.89
N TYR A 275 5.65 -19.06 15.96
CA TYR A 275 5.81 -18.30 17.21
C TYR A 275 5.00 -16.99 17.23
N TRP A 276 4.19 -16.74 16.20
CA TRP A 276 3.49 -15.48 16.03
C TRP A 276 2.31 -15.35 17.00
N ASP A 277 2.33 -14.32 17.83
CA ASP A 277 1.18 -13.89 18.61
C ASP A 277 0.54 -12.64 17.96
N PRO A 278 -0.57 -12.79 17.22
CA PRO A 278 -1.22 -11.66 16.55
C PRO A 278 -1.80 -10.63 17.52
N ALA A 279 -2.04 -10.97 18.79
CA ALA A 279 -2.55 -10.03 19.78
C ALA A 279 -1.49 -9.04 20.25
N ASN A 280 -0.22 -9.44 20.20
CA ASN A 280 0.92 -8.64 20.67
C ASN A 280 1.88 -8.22 19.56
N ALA A 281 1.63 -8.62 18.32
CA ALA A 281 2.45 -8.25 17.16
C ALA A 281 2.42 -6.74 16.90
N SER A 282 3.60 -6.16 16.66
CA SER A 282 3.73 -4.78 16.23
C SER A 282 3.18 -4.58 14.81
N GLY A 283 2.83 -3.32 14.47
CA GLY A 283 2.39 -2.98 13.12
C GLY A 283 3.43 -3.32 12.04
N THR A 284 4.72 -3.14 12.36
CA THR A 284 5.83 -3.46 11.46
C THR A 284 5.95 -4.96 11.18
N GLU A 285 5.78 -5.80 12.20
CA GLU A 285 5.80 -7.26 12.03
C GLU A 285 4.63 -7.72 11.16
N ILE A 286 3.42 -7.22 11.44
CA ILE A 286 2.22 -7.52 10.65
C ILE A 286 2.44 -7.09 9.20
N GLU A 287 2.93 -5.87 8.95
CA GLU A 287 3.23 -5.37 7.61
C GLU A 287 4.27 -6.24 6.89
N GLY A 288 5.34 -6.63 7.58
CA GLY A 288 6.40 -7.49 7.05
C GLY A 288 5.88 -8.85 6.61
N ILE A 289 5.15 -9.55 7.49
CA ILE A 289 4.56 -10.86 7.21
C ILE A 289 3.60 -10.76 6.01
N MET A 290 2.68 -9.78 6.03
CA MET A 290 1.70 -9.58 4.96
C MET A 290 2.38 -9.25 3.63
N THR A 291 3.46 -8.48 3.68
CA THR A 291 4.25 -8.11 2.49
C THR A 291 5.00 -9.32 1.92
N ALA A 292 5.60 -10.15 2.76
CA ALA A 292 6.26 -11.38 2.34
C ALA A 292 5.26 -12.38 1.71
N LEU A 293 4.10 -12.61 2.35
CA LEU A 293 3.03 -13.44 1.80
C LEU A 293 2.53 -12.91 0.44
N HIS A 294 2.40 -11.59 0.32
CA HIS A 294 2.02 -10.97 -0.95
C HIS A 294 3.08 -11.17 -2.03
N ALA A 295 4.37 -11.05 -1.69
CA ALA A 295 5.47 -11.34 -2.62
C ALA A 295 5.39 -12.77 -3.17
N LEU A 296 5.22 -13.75 -2.27
CA LEU A 296 5.07 -15.17 -2.65
C LEU A 296 3.85 -15.39 -3.55
N THR A 297 2.72 -14.75 -3.23
CA THR A 297 1.50 -14.82 -4.04
C THR A 297 1.71 -14.25 -5.45
N ILE A 298 2.44 -13.13 -5.58
CA ILE A 298 2.76 -12.54 -6.88
C ILE A 298 3.67 -13.48 -7.68
N TYR A 299 4.73 -13.99 -7.04
CA TYR A 299 5.66 -14.92 -7.67
C TYR A 299 4.93 -16.17 -8.20
N GLU A 300 4.11 -16.82 -7.36
CA GLU A 300 3.35 -18.02 -7.73
C GLU A 300 2.43 -17.76 -8.93
N LYS A 301 1.64 -16.67 -8.87
CA LYS A 301 0.71 -16.29 -9.94
C LYS A 301 1.42 -16.00 -11.25
N ARG A 302 2.58 -15.33 -11.21
CA ARG A 302 3.29 -14.93 -12.44
C ARG A 302 4.13 -16.06 -13.02
N ARG A 303 4.69 -16.94 -12.18
CA ARG A 303 5.61 -18.00 -12.58
C ARG A 303 4.90 -19.29 -12.98
N PHE A 304 3.82 -19.66 -12.29
CA PHE A 304 3.18 -20.98 -12.43
C PHE A 304 1.76 -20.92 -12.96
N ARG A 305 0.96 -19.93 -12.55
CA ARG A 305 -0.42 -19.83 -13.04
C ARG A 305 -0.42 -19.26 -14.46
N GLN A 306 -0.63 -20.13 -15.45
CA GLN A 306 -1.02 -19.70 -16.78
C GLN A 306 -2.34 -18.93 -16.63
N THR A 307 -2.44 -17.75 -17.24
CA THR A 307 -3.73 -17.08 -17.40
C THR A 307 -4.56 -18.00 -18.28
N THR A 308 -5.38 -18.85 -17.69
CA THR A 308 -6.45 -19.54 -18.42
C THR A 308 -7.43 -18.45 -18.82
N VAL A 309 -7.18 -17.84 -19.98
CA VAL A 309 -8.16 -17.00 -20.65
C VAL A 309 -9.25 -17.97 -21.11
N LYS A 310 -10.34 -18.02 -20.35
CA LYS A 310 -11.65 -18.41 -20.87
C LYS A 310 -12.38 -17.13 -21.27
#